data_AF-A0A7X8UCF9-F1
#
_entry.id   AF-A0A7X8UCF9-F1
#
_cell.length_a   1.000
_cell.length_b   1.000
_cell.length_c   1.000
_cell.angle_alpha   90.00
_cell.angle_beta   90.00
_cell.angle_gamma   90.00
#
_symmetry.space_group_name_H-M   'P 1'
#
loop_
_entity.id
_entity.type
_entity.pdbx_description
1 polymer ?
#
loop_
_entity_poly.entity_id
_entity_poly.type
_entity_poly.pdbx_seq_one_letter_code
_entity_poly.pdbx_strand_id
1 'polypeptide(L)' 'MFGMGTTELLIVLAIVVLIFGVNKIPQLGKGLGEGIRNFKSAIKTAHEDPEEKPKQEKQ' A
#
# COMPACT_ATOMS: atom_id res chain seq x y z
N MET A 1 -5.57 23.14 19.08
CA MET A 1 -5.15 23.55 17.71
C MET A 1 -5.28 22.41 16.68
N PHE A 2 -6.30 21.54 16.76
CA PHE A 2 -6.45 20.37 15.87
C PHE A 2 -7.38 20.59 14.66
N GLY A 3 -7.66 21.86 14.32
CA GLY A 3 -8.73 22.22 13.38
C GLY A 3 -8.28 22.97 12.12
N MET A 4 -7.05 23.48 12.04
CA MET A 4 -6.59 24.21 10.85
C MET A 4 -6.00 23.24 9.81
N GLY A 5 -4.88 22.59 10.11
CA GLY A 5 -4.21 21.72 9.12
C GLY A 5 -4.99 20.47 8.70
N THR A 6 -5.71 19.82 9.62
CA THR A 6 -6.49 18.60 9.32
C THR A 6 -7.71 18.91 8.46
N THR A 7 -8.38 20.04 8.69
CA THR A 7 -9.54 20.47 7.89
C THR A 7 -9.12 20.89 6.49
N GLU A 8 -8.04 21.67 6.36
CA GLU A 8 -7.48 22.05 5.06
C GLU A 8 -7.05 20.81 4.26
N LEU A 9 -6.38 19.85 4.89
CA LEU A 9 -6.00 18.59 4.25
C LEU A 9 -7.22 17.82 3.75
N LEU A 10 -8.30 17.77 4.54
CA LEU A 10 -9.56 17.12 4.15
C LEU A 10 -10.22 17.80 2.94
N ILE A 11 -10.22 19.13 2.91
CA ILE A 11 -10.78 19.90 1.78
C ILE A 11 -9.96 19.64 0.51
N VAL A 12 -8.63 19.69 0.60
CA VAL A 12 -7.74 19.38 -0.53
C VAL A 12 -7.96 17.95 -1.01
N LEU A 13 -8.04 16.99 -0.09
CA LEU A 13 -8.32 15.60 -0.41
C LEU A 13 -9.67 15.44 -1.14
N ALA A 14 -10.71 16.14 -0.68
CA ALA A 14 -12.02 16.11 -1.32
C ALA A 14 -11.98 16.66 -2.76
N ILE A 15 -11.24 17.75 -3.01
CA ILE A 15 -11.06 18.30 -4.36
C ILE A 15 -10.30 17.32 -5.26
N VAL A 16 -9.22 16.72 -4.77
CA VAL A 16 -8.45 15.70 -5.49
C VAL A 16 -9.36 14.53 -5.85
N VAL A 17 -10.16 14.05 -4.90
CA VAL A 17 -11.12 12.96 -5.14
C VAL A 17 -12.22 13.34 -6.13
N LEU A 18 -12.66 14.59 -6.19
CA LEU A 18 -13.62 15.04 -7.20
C LEU A 18 -13.02 15.04 -8.61
N ILE A 19 -11.75 15.45 -8.76
CA ILE A 19 -11.04 15.48 -10.06
C ILE A 19 -10.72 14.07 -10.54
N PHE A 20 -10.12 13.24 -9.68
CA PHE A 20 -9.69 11.89 -10.04
C PHE A 20 -10.80 10.85 -9.91
N GLY A 21 -11.84 11.12 -9.11
CA GLY A 21 -12.91 10.19 -8.78
C GLY A 21 -12.54 9.23 -7.64
N VAL A 22 -13.53 8.90 -6.79
CA VAL A 22 -13.40 7.94 -5.67
C VAL A 22 -12.90 6.56 -6.10
N ASN A 23 -13.19 6.17 -7.35
CA ASN A 23 -12.83 4.86 -7.90
C ASN A 23 -11.33 4.75 -8.28
N LYS A 24 -10.63 5.87 -8.48
CA LYS A 24 -9.21 5.84 -8.84
C LYS A 24 -8.29 5.63 -7.65
N ILE A 25 -8.67 6.10 -6.46
CA ILE A 25 -7.92 5.89 -5.21
C ILE A 25 -7.65 4.39 -4.94
N PRO A 26 -8.65 3.49 -4.92
CA PRO A 26 -8.41 2.07 -4.69
C PRO A 26 -7.69 1.38 -5.85
N GLN A 27 -7.88 1.83 -7.10
CA GLN A 27 -7.14 1.30 -8.25
C GLN A 27 -5.64 1.60 -8.14
N LEU A 28 -5.29 2.84 -7.81
CA LEU A 28 -3.91 3.27 -7.56
C LEU A 28 -3.32 2.58 -6.32
N GLY A 29 -4.09 2.48 -5.23
CA GLY A 29 -3.68 1.83 -4.00
C GLY A 29 -3.40 0.34 -4.17
N LYS A 30 -4.19 -0.38 -4.98
CA LYS A 30 -3.93 -1.79 -5.31
C LYS A 30 -2.62 -1.98 -6.06
N GLY A 31 -2.37 -1.17 -7.11
CA GLY A 31 -1.13 -1.25 -7.88
C GLY A 31 0.12 -0.91 -7.05
N LEU A 32 0.05 0.16 -6.25
CA LEU A 32 1.13 0.53 -5.33
C LEU A 32 1.33 -0.52 -4.23
N GLY A 33 0.24 -1.06 -3.68
CA GLY A 33 0.28 -2.09 -2.63
C GLY A 33 0.90 -3.40 -3.12
N GLU A 34 0.54 -3.85 -4.32
CA GLU A 34 1.17 -5.01 -4.95
C GLU A 34 2.66 -4.77 -5.24
N GLY A 35 3.01 -3.59 -5.74
CA GLY A 35 4.39 -3.18 -5.96
C GLY A 35 5.22 -3.18 -4.68
N ILE A 36 4.71 -2.56 -3.60
CA ILE A 36 5.37 -2.52 -2.29
C ILE A 36 5.48 -3.93 -1.69
N ARG A 37 4.44 -4.76 -1.83
CA ARG A 37 4.45 -6.16 -1.36
C ARG A 37 5.51 -6.98 -2.07
N ASN A 38 5.56 -6.93 -3.40
CA ASN A 38 6.55 -7.65 -4.19
C ASN A 38 7.97 -7.12 -3.91
N PHE A 39 8.14 -5.82 -3.77
CA PHE A 39 9.42 -5.20 -3.42
C PHE A 39 9.90 -5.67 -2.03
N LYS A 40 9.01 -5.65 -1.03
CA LYS A 40 9.31 -6.16 0.32
C LYS A 40 9.64 -7.66 0.31
N SER A 41 8.90 -8.47 -0.45
CA SER A 41 9.18 -9.90 -0.60
C SER A 41 10.52 -10.16 -1.26
N ALA A 42 10.85 -9.45 -2.35
CA ALA A 42 12.13 -9.59 -3.04
C ALA A 42 13.31 -9.19 -2.15
N ILE A 43 13.19 -8.11 -1.38
CA ILE A 43 14.21 -7.69 -0.41
C ILE A 43 14.36 -8.74 0.70
N LYS A 44 13.26 -9.30 1.20
CA LYS A 44 13.30 -10.34 2.24
C LYS A 44 14.00 -11.60 1.73
N THR A 45 13.66 -12.07 0.53
CA THR A 45 14.34 -13.21 -0.13
C THR A 45 15.80 -12.92 -0.49
N ALA A 46 16.17 -11.67 -0.75
CA ALA A 46 17.56 -11.29 -1.05
C ALA A 46 18.44 -11.14 0.20
N HIS A 47 17.84 -10.94 1.38
CA HIS A 47 18.56 -10.86 2.66
C HIS A 47 18.55 -12.17 3.47
N GLU A 48 17.61 -13.08 3.19
CA GLU A 48 17.64 -14.45 3.72
C GLU A 48 18.34 -15.36 2.70
N ASP A 49 19.64 -15.61 2.92
CA ASP A 49 20.30 -16.82 2.42
C ASP A 49 19.45 -18.06 2.80
N PRO A 50 19.47 -19.14 2.01
CA PRO A 50 18.38 -20.10 1.92
C PRO A 50 18.35 -21.07 3.10
N GLU A 51 17.85 -20.64 4.26
CA GLU A 51 17.45 -21.55 5.32
C GLU A 51 15.97 -21.37 5.68
N GLU A 52 15.28 -22.51 5.69
CA GLU A 52 13.91 -22.75 6.17
C GLU A 52 12.75 -22.42 5.23
N LYS A 53 12.44 -23.39 4.36
CA LYS A 53 11.05 -23.71 4.01
C LYS A 53 10.44 -24.53 5.16
N PRO A 54 9.46 -24.05 5.94
CA PRO A 54 8.65 -24.95 6.73
C PRO A 54 7.53 -25.51 5.85
N LYS A 55 7.68 -26.79 5.52
CA LYS A 55 6.63 -27.82 5.56
C LYS A 55 5.22 -27.39 5.09
N GLN A 56 4.91 -27.64 3.82
CA GLN A 56 3.55 -28.03 3.41
C GLN A 56 3.51 -29.57 3.32
N GLU A 57 3.20 -30.17 4.46
CA GLU A 57 2.66 -31.53 4.56
C GLU A 57 1.15 -31.37 4.70
N LYS A 58 0.42 -31.66 3.62
CA LYS A 58 -0.97 -32.12 3.72
C LYS A 58 -1.38 -32.87 2.45
N GLN A 59 -1.42 -34.20 2.64
CA GLN A 59 -2.08 -35.26 1.86
C GLN A 59 -1.33 -35.80 0.65
#